data_AF-A0A6B3UMN0-F1
#
_entry.id   AF-A0A6B3UMN0-F1
#
_cell.length_a   1.000
_cell.length_b   1.000
_cell.length_c   1.000
_cell.angle_alpha   90.00
_cell.angle_beta   90.00
_cell.angle_gamma   90.00
#
_symmetry.space_group_name_H-M   'P 1'
#
loop_
_entity.id
_entity.type
_entity.pdbx_description
1 polymer ?
#
loop_
_entity_poly.entity_id
_entity_poly.type
_entity_poly.pdbx_seq_one_letter_code
_entity_poly.pdbx_strand_id
1 'polypeptide(L)'
;MSDAADKRHYLREWREYRRLTQEQLADKVGTSKSVISELETKRELSGKWLRRLAPALDTSAGYLLDHDPERLPTSILDIWADIPEENRGAAVRMLESLRRTGTGG
;
A
#
# COMPACT_ATOMS: atom_id res chain seq x y z
N MET A 1 -14.00 12.76 -17.09
CA MET A 1 -12.65 13.14 -17.52
C MET A 1 -11.76 12.96 -16.29
N SER A 2 -10.94 11.92 -16.29
CA SER A 2 -10.27 11.38 -15.09
C SER A 2 -9.08 12.23 -14.68
N ASP A 3 -9.14 12.77 -13.46
CA ASP A 3 -8.12 13.59 -12.79
C ASP A 3 -6.96 12.73 -12.21
N ALA A 4 -6.85 11.46 -12.63
CA ALA A 4 -5.88 10.50 -12.08
C ALA A 4 -4.44 10.70 -12.59
N ALA A 5 -4.16 11.72 -13.42
CA ALA A 5 -2.87 11.90 -14.07
C ALA A 5 -1.86 12.76 -13.30
N ASP A 6 -2.24 13.41 -12.18
CA ASP A 6 -1.34 14.29 -11.41
C ASP A 6 -1.00 13.80 -9.99
N LYS A 7 -1.57 12.67 -9.55
CA LYS A 7 -1.26 12.08 -8.25
C LYS A 7 -0.10 11.09 -8.38
N ARG A 8 1.07 11.50 -7.90
CA ARG A 8 2.34 10.73 -7.97
C ARG A 8 2.53 9.70 -6.85
N HIS A 9 1.63 9.67 -5.87
CA HIS A 9 1.68 8.71 -4.76
C HIS A 9 0.31 8.57 -4.08
N TYR A 10 0.15 7.50 -3.30
CA TYR A 10 -1.10 7.03 -2.71
C TYR A 10 -1.15 7.17 -1.18
N LEU A 11 -0.39 8.11 -0.60
CA LEU A 11 -0.31 8.26 0.86
C LEU A 11 -1.68 8.43 1.54
N ARG A 12 -2.55 9.28 0.97
CA ARG A 12 -3.88 9.53 1.53
C ARG A 12 -4.71 8.25 1.51
N GLU A 13 -4.70 7.58 0.37
CA GLU A 13 -5.44 6.35 0.12
C GLU A 13 -5.00 5.25 1.08
N TRP A 14 -3.69 5.07 1.28
CA TRP A 14 -3.17 4.12 2.26
C TRP A 14 -3.55 4.47 3.70
N ARG A 15 -3.56 5.76 4.07
CA ARG A 15 -4.03 6.18 5.40
C ARG A 15 -5.51 5.84 5.59
N GLU A 16 -6.34 6.14 4.61
CA GLU A 16 -7.80 5.93 4.66
C GLU A 16 -8.15 4.44 4.63
N TYR A 17 -7.43 3.66 3.82
CA TYR A 17 -7.52 2.20 3.80
C TYR A 17 -7.23 1.60 5.19
N ARG A 18 -6.23 2.13 5.90
CA ARG A 18 -5.92 1.76 7.30
C ARG A 18 -6.84 2.41 8.34
N ARG A 19 -7.86 3.15 7.92
CA ARG A 19 -8.86 3.85 8.75
C ARG A 19 -8.25 4.81 9.78
N LEU A 20 -7.14 5.46 9.43
CA LEU A 20 -6.46 6.42 10.28
C LEU A 20 -6.89 7.85 9.94
N THR A 21 -7.04 8.70 10.95
CA THR A 21 -7.05 10.15 10.75
C THR A 21 -5.64 10.66 10.47
N GLN A 22 -5.51 11.86 9.90
CA GLN A 22 -4.19 12.49 9.72
C GLN A 22 -3.45 12.70 11.05
N GLU A 23 -4.18 12.99 12.13
CA GLU A 23 -3.62 13.12 13.49
C GLU A 23 -3.04 11.78 13.98
N GLN A 24 -3.79 10.69 13.83
CA GLN A 24 -3.33 9.36 14.25
C GLN A 24 -2.10 8.89 13.46
N LEU A 25 -2.04 9.18 12.16
CA LEU A 25 -0.84 8.89 11.37
C LEU A 25 0.33 9.77 11.82
N ALA A 26 0.08 11.04 12.13
CA ALA A 26 1.09 11.96 12.62
C ALA A 26 1.69 11.48 13.94
N ASP A 27 0.86 11.05 14.89
CA ASP A 27 1.28 10.48 16.17
C ASP A 27 2.14 9.23 15.97
N LYS A 28 1.69 8.30 15.11
CA LYS A 28 2.41 7.06 14.79
C LYS A 28 3.82 7.31 14.26
N VAL A 29 3.98 8.32 13.42
CA VAL A 29 5.30 8.62 12.87
C VAL A 29 6.07 9.62 13.70
N GLY A 30 5.47 10.36 14.64
CA GLY A 30 6.12 11.41 15.44
C GLY A 30 6.28 12.73 14.66
N THR A 31 5.17 13.25 14.12
CA THR A 31 5.08 14.55 13.45
C THR A 31 3.76 15.24 13.79
N SER A 32 3.40 16.35 13.13
CA SER A 32 2.11 17.00 13.29
C SER A 32 1.12 16.65 12.17
N LYS A 33 -0.19 16.75 12.45
CA LYS A 33 -1.24 16.65 11.44
C LYS A 33 -1.02 17.55 10.23
N SER A 34 -0.55 18.78 10.45
CA SER A 34 -0.28 19.73 9.36
C SER A 34 0.77 19.20 8.39
N VAL A 35 1.81 18.52 8.90
CA VAL A 35 2.83 17.88 8.05
C VAL A 35 2.23 16.73 7.25
N ILE A 36 1.38 15.89 7.86
CA ILE A 36 0.70 14.82 7.12
C ILE A 36 -0.19 15.40 6.00
N SER A 37 -0.96 16.45 6.30
CA SER A 37 -1.79 17.11 5.30
C SER A 37 -0.96 17.67 4.13
N GLU A 38 0.19 18.30 4.42
CA GLU A 38 1.10 18.79 3.38
C GLU A 38 1.65 17.63 2.54
N LEU A 39 2.11 16.56 3.19
CA LEU A 39 2.65 15.37 2.51
C LEU A 39 1.63 14.70 1.60
N GLU A 40 0.36 14.64 1.97
CA GLU A 40 -0.69 14.05 1.13
C GLU A 40 -0.97 14.84 -0.15
N THR A 41 -0.67 16.14 -0.14
CA THR A 41 -0.87 17.04 -1.30
C THR A 41 0.40 17.24 -2.12
N LYS A 42 1.56 16.83 -1.60
CA LYS A 42 2.82 16.97 -2.32
C LYS A 42 2.82 16.07 -3.54
N ARG A 43 3.58 16.50 -4.55
CA ARG A 43 3.81 15.69 -5.73
C ARG A 43 4.79 14.57 -5.46
N GLU A 44 5.79 14.77 -4.61
CA GLU A 44 6.78 13.72 -4.30
C GLU A 44 7.03 13.64 -2.82
N LEU A 45 7.11 12.41 -2.32
CA LEU A 45 7.58 12.12 -0.97
C LEU A 45 9.08 11.85 -1.02
N SER A 46 9.80 12.47 -0.09
CA SER A 46 11.21 12.15 0.07
C SER A 46 11.39 10.72 0.57
N GLY A 47 12.53 10.09 0.24
CA GLY A 47 12.86 8.75 0.73
C GLY A 47 12.85 8.63 2.26
N LYS A 48 13.13 9.73 2.97
CA LYS A 48 13.01 9.79 4.45
C LYS A 48 11.55 9.59 4.89
N TRP A 49 10.61 10.29 4.25
CA TRP A 49 9.19 10.16 4.59
C TRP A 49 8.62 8.82 4.18
N LEU A 50 8.97 8.32 2.99
CA LEU A 50 8.55 6.99 2.54
C LEU A 50 8.95 5.89 3.54
N ARG A 51 10.22 5.86 3.98
CA ARG A 51 10.68 4.88 4.97
C ARG A 51 10.04 5.02 6.35
N ARG A 52 9.56 6.22 6.69
CA ARG A 52 8.90 6.50 7.98
C ARG A 52 7.40 6.14 7.95
N LEU A 53 6.73 6.43 6.83
CA LEU A 53 5.29 6.24 6.65
C LEU A 53 4.93 4.79 6.32
N ALA A 54 5.73 4.12 5.48
CA ALA A 54 5.49 2.74 5.06
C ALA A 54 5.22 1.76 6.22
N PRO A 55 6.09 1.64 7.25
CA PRO A 55 5.82 0.74 8.37
C PRO A 55 4.61 1.20 9.22
N ALA A 56 4.37 2.51 9.36
CA ALA A 56 3.22 3.01 10.12
C ALA A 56 1.87 2.70 9.46
N LEU A 57 1.88 2.50 8.14
CA LEU A 57 0.74 2.12 7.31
C LEU A 57 0.74 0.64 6.92
N ASP A 58 1.65 -0.15 7.49
CA ASP A 58 1.81 -1.57 7.23
C ASP A 58 1.89 -1.87 5.71
N THR A 59 2.80 -1.20 5.04
CA THR A 59 3.03 -1.32 3.59
C THR A 59 4.51 -1.07 3.26
N SER A 60 4.84 -1.01 1.97
CA SER A 60 6.19 -0.69 1.48
C SER A 60 6.26 0.72 0.89
N ALA A 61 7.47 1.28 0.81
CA ALA A 61 7.70 2.58 0.18
C ALA A 61 7.31 2.59 -1.31
N GLY A 62 7.56 1.49 -2.03
CA GLY A 62 7.14 1.37 -3.44
C GLY A 62 5.62 1.35 -3.58
N TYR A 63 4.91 0.66 -2.67
CA TYR A 63 3.45 0.61 -2.71
C TYR A 63 2.80 1.97 -2.44
N LEU A 64 3.41 2.78 -1.56
CA LEU A 64 2.97 4.16 -1.38
C LEU A 64 3.15 5.02 -2.64
N LEU A 65 4.13 4.72 -3.50
CA LEU A 65 4.37 5.47 -4.74
C LEU A 65 3.47 5.00 -5.88
N ASP A 66 3.38 3.69 -6.10
CA ASP A 66 2.94 3.14 -7.38
C ASP A 66 1.55 2.48 -7.32
N HIS A 67 0.98 2.28 -6.12
CA HIS A 67 -0.21 1.46 -5.98
C HIS A 67 -1.31 2.06 -5.08
N ASP A 68 -2.49 2.14 -5.68
CA ASP A 68 -3.76 2.37 -5.01
C ASP A 68 -4.14 1.13 -4.16
N PRO A 69 -4.30 1.24 -2.83
CA PRO A 69 -4.62 0.12 -1.95
C PRO A 69 -6.00 -0.49 -2.20
N GLU A 70 -6.92 0.23 -2.85
CA GLU A 70 -8.24 -0.28 -3.24
C GLU A 70 -8.20 -1.07 -4.55
N ARG A 71 -7.17 -0.86 -5.38
CA ARG A 71 -6.92 -1.63 -6.61
C ARG A 71 -5.90 -2.75 -6.43
N LEU A 72 -5.14 -2.72 -5.35
CA LEU A 72 -4.44 -3.89 -4.86
C LEU A 72 -5.45 -4.82 -4.18
N PRO A 73 -5.46 -6.13 -4.48
CA PRO A 73 -5.95 -7.10 -3.51
C PRO A 73 -4.93 -7.13 -2.36
N THR A 74 -4.97 -6.12 -1.50
CA THR A 74 -4.31 -6.09 -0.17
C THR A 74 -4.69 -7.33 0.64
N SER A 75 -5.84 -7.92 0.33
CA SER A 75 -6.25 -9.26 0.73
C SER A 75 -5.20 -10.33 0.51
N ILE A 76 -4.28 -10.22 -0.46
CA ILE A 76 -3.23 -11.23 -0.65
C ILE A 76 -2.30 -11.33 0.56
N LEU A 77 -1.94 -10.21 1.21
CA LEU A 77 -1.06 -10.27 2.38
C LEU A 77 -1.78 -10.89 3.58
N ASP A 78 -3.05 -10.53 3.79
CA ASP A 78 -3.89 -11.11 4.84
C ASP A 78 -4.16 -12.60 4.59
N ILE A 79 -4.54 -12.96 3.36
CA ILE A 79 -4.72 -14.36 2.94
C ILE A 79 -3.40 -15.13 3.13
N TRP A 80 -2.26 -14.55 2.78
CA TRP A 80 -0.97 -15.21 2.94
C TRP A 80 -0.58 -15.41 4.42
N ALA A 81 -0.91 -14.45 5.28
CA ALA A 81 -0.72 -14.56 6.72
C ALA A 81 -1.63 -15.64 7.35
N ASP A 82 -2.87 -15.75 6.88
CA ASP A 82 -3.87 -16.72 7.34
C ASP A 82 -3.61 -18.15 6.83
N ILE A 83 -2.82 -18.32 5.76
CA ILE A 83 -2.45 -19.64 5.25
C ILE A 83 -1.45 -20.31 6.23
N PRO A 84 -1.79 -21.50 6.78
CA PRO A 84 -0.85 -22.28 7.60
C PRO A 84 0.47 -22.52 6.85
N GLU A 85 1.59 -22.51 7.56
CA GLU A 85 2.92 -22.54 6.93
C GLU A 85 3.11 -23.75 6.01
N GLU A 86 2.58 -24.91 6.41
CA GLU A 86 2.57 -26.15 5.64
C GLU A 86 1.83 -26.02 4.30
N ASN A 87 0.88 -25.10 4.20
CA ASN A 87 0.03 -24.88 3.03
C ASN A 87 0.56 -23.77 2.10
N ARG A 88 1.49 -22.93 2.56
CA ARG A 88 2.04 -21.82 1.75
C ARG A 88 2.68 -22.29 0.45
N GLY A 89 3.40 -23.42 0.47
CA GLY A 89 3.99 -23.99 -0.75
C GLY A 89 2.96 -24.42 -1.80
N ALA A 90 1.78 -24.89 -1.37
CA ALA A 90 0.67 -25.21 -2.28
C ALA A 90 0.04 -23.94 -2.86
N ALA A 91 -0.10 -22.90 -2.05
CA ALA A 91 -0.60 -21.59 -2.49
C ALA A 91 0.30 -20.99 -3.59
N VAL A 92 1.63 -21.03 -3.45
CA VAL A 92 2.56 -20.57 -4.52
C VAL A 92 2.31 -21.32 -5.82
N ARG A 93 2.25 -22.66 -5.79
CA ARG A 93 2.04 -23.48 -6.99
C ARG A 93 0.73 -23.17 -7.70
N MET A 94 -0.33 -22.84 -6.95
CA MET A 94 -1.61 -22.41 -7.53
C MET A 94 -1.48 -21.04 -8.20
N LEU A 95 -0.85 -20.06 -7.56
CA LEU A 95 -0.62 -18.75 -8.17
C LEU A 95 0.27 -18.84 -9.42
N GLU A 96 1.26 -19.73 -9.42
CA GLU A 96 2.11 -20.03 -10.59
C GLU A 96 1.34 -20.74 -11.72
N SER A 97 0.32 -21.55 -11.42
CA SER A 97 -0.51 -22.18 -12.45
C SER A 97 -1.37 -21.15 -13.16
N LEU A 98 -1.92 -20.18 -12.42
CA LEU A 98 -2.72 -19.07 -12.97
C LEU A 98 -1.90 -18.13 -13.87
N ARG A 99 -0.59 -17.97 -13.62
CA ARG A 99 0.31 -17.25 -14.53
C ARG A 99 0.49 -17.96 -15.88
N ARG A 100 0.41 -19.29 -15.93
CA ARG A 100 0.62 -20.08 -17.16
C ARG A 100 -0.63 -20.21 -18.02
N THR A 101 -1.81 -20.09 -17.43
CA THR A 101 -3.09 -20.15 -18.15
C THR A 101 -3.46 -18.85 -18.89
N GLY A 102 -2.66 -17.78 -18.76
CA GLY A 102 -2.87 -16.49 -19.43
C GLY A 102 -2.24 -16.35 -20.82
N THR A 103 -1.58 -17.38 -21.35
CA THR A 103 -1.01 -17.38 -22.71
C THR A 103 -1.55 -18.57 -23.49
N GLY A 104 -2.70 -18.38 -24.12
CA GLY A 104 -3.33 -19.41 -24.96
C GLY A 104 -4.82 -19.17 -25.17
N GLY A 105 -5.16 -18.07 -25.84
CA GLY A 105 -6.51 -17.70 -26.25
C GLY A 105 -6.49 -16.43 -27.08
#